data_AF-A0A7Y4UBJ9-F1
#
_entry.id   AF-A0A7Y4UBJ9-F1
#
_cell.length_a   1.000
_cell.length_b   1.000
_cell.length_c   1.000
_cell.angle_alpha   90.00
_cell.angle_beta   90.00
_cell.angle_gamma   90.00
#
_symmetry.space_group_name_H-M   'P 1'
#
loop_
_entity.id
_entity.type
_entity.pdbx_description
1 polymer ?
#
loop_
_entity_poly.entity_id
_entity_poly.type
_entity_poly.pdbx_seq_one_letter_code
_entity_poly.pdbx_strand_id
1 'polypeptide(L)'
;MDTDSIVHRVERTISASATPFTVLLLAGRRGPTDPVAQHAGVSHKILVPIVGVPMIVRVVRSLRAVPSVKRIVMSLDDPTILDGLVELRPLIEAGVVRVHHTQGRSPSESVLQYFTSQPEHEPLIVTTADHPLLTS
;
A
#
# COMPACT_ATOMS: atom_id res chain seq x y z
N MET A 1 10.73 -52.39 -6.60
CA MET A 1 11.31 -51.03 -6.50
C MET A 1 11.14 -50.45 -7.89
N ASP A 2 10.03 -49.75 -8.08
CA ASP A 2 9.52 -49.39 -9.40
C ASP A 2 9.98 -47.97 -9.75
N THR A 3 10.74 -47.84 -10.84
CA THR A 3 11.48 -46.62 -11.20
C THR A 3 10.61 -45.63 -12.00
N ASP A 4 9.32 -45.95 -12.18
CA ASP A 4 8.40 -45.19 -13.02
C ASP A 4 7.70 -43.99 -12.33
N SER A 5 7.99 -43.75 -11.05
CA SER A 5 7.31 -42.72 -10.25
C SER A 5 7.89 -41.30 -10.35
N ILE A 6 8.86 -41.06 -11.25
CA ILE A 6 9.61 -39.78 -11.30
C ILE A 6 9.33 -38.94 -12.57
N VAL A 7 8.67 -39.48 -13.59
CA VAL A 7 8.60 -38.79 -14.90
C VAL A 7 7.30 -38.03 -15.17
N HIS A 8 6.31 -38.07 -14.28
CA HIS A 8 5.11 -37.22 -14.38
C HIS A 8 5.34 -35.83 -13.76
N ARG A 9 6.41 -35.15 -14.20
CA ARG A 9 6.54 -33.71 -14.02
C ARG A 9 5.52 -33.06 -14.94
N VAL A 10 4.31 -32.89 -14.42
CA VAL A 10 3.26 -32.06 -15.01
C VAL A 10 3.90 -30.70 -15.29
N GLU A 11 4.14 -30.42 -16.57
CA GLU A 11 4.29 -29.06 -17.08
C GLU A 11 2.98 -28.34 -16.75
N ARG A 12 2.91 -27.79 -15.53
CA ARG A 12 1.92 -26.78 -15.20
C ARG A 12 2.29 -25.58 -16.06
N THR A 13 1.64 -25.47 -17.22
CA THR A 13 1.39 -24.18 -17.82
C THR A 13 0.70 -23.34 -16.76
N ILE A 14 1.47 -22.52 -16.04
CA ILE A 14 0.95 -21.55 -15.10
C ILE A 14 0.26 -20.50 -15.97
N SER A 15 -1.02 -20.70 -16.25
CA SER A 15 -1.89 -19.56 -16.53
C SER A 15 -1.89 -18.76 -15.23
N ALA A 16 -1.02 -17.77 -15.15
CA ALA A 16 -0.82 -16.96 -13.96
C ALA A 16 -2.05 -16.06 -13.78
N SER A 17 -3.13 -16.59 -13.22
CA SER A 17 -4.03 -15.72 -12.48
C SER A 17 -3.21 -15.23 -11.29
N ALA A 18 -2.87 -13.95 -11.31
CA ALA A 18 -2.08 -13.37 -10.24
C ALA A 18 -2.86 -13.52 -8.92
N THR A 19 -2.26 -14.22 -7.95
CA THR A 19 -2.87 -14.42 -6.63
C THR A 19 -3.23 -13.05 -6.04
N PRO A 20 -4.49 -12.79 -5.69
CA PRO A 20 -4.88 -11.52 -5.11
C PRO A 20 -4.09 -11.22 -3.83
N PHE A 21 -3.63 -9.98 -3.69
CA PHE A 21 -2.83 -9.56 -2.54
C PHE A 21 -3.32 -8.22 -1.98
N THR A 22 -2.91 -7.95 -0.74
CA THR A 22 -3.11 -6.65 -0.10
C THR A 22 -1.84 -5.83 -0.21
N VAL A 23 -2.00 -4.52 -0.37
CA VAL A 23 -0.90 -3.56 -0.31
C VAL A 23 -0.97 -2.81 1.01
N LEU A 24 0.06 -2.90 1.83
CA LEU A 24 0.28 -1.97 2.93
C LEU A 24 1.05 -0.76 2.41
N LEU A 25 0.34 0.36 2.29
CA LEU A 25 0.88 1.63 1.84
C LEU A 25 1.34 2.44 3.06
N LEU A 26 2.66 2.54 3.25
CA LEU A 26 3.26 3.34 4.31
C LEU A 26 3.18 4.82 3.94
N ALA A 27 2.41 5.56 4.74
CA ALA A 27 1.99 6.92 4.41
C ALA A 27 2.14 7.90 5.59
N GLY A 28 2.71 7.45 6.71
CA GLY A 28 3.04 8.29 7.86
C GLY A 28 4.33 9.11 7.72
N ARG A 29 4.62 9.95 8.71
CA ARG A 29 5.80 10.83 8.76
C ARG A 29 7.10 10.09 9.13
N ARG A 30 8.23 10.62 8.64
CA ARG A 30 9.59 10.23 9.07
C ARG A 30 10.16 11.31 9.99
N GLY A 31 9.70 11.35 11.23
CA GLY A 31 10.15 12.34 12.22
C GLY A 31 9.44 13.70 12.13
N PRO A 32 9.89 14.70 12.91
CA PRO A 32 9.14 15.94 13.12
C PRO A 32 9.04 16.84 11.89
N THR A 33 9.97 16.73 10.94
CA THR A 33 10.02 17.61 9.76
C THR A 33 10.58 16.91 8.52
N ASP A 34 9.80 16.90 7.44
CA ASP A 34 10.24 16.48 6.11
C ASP A 34 10.53 17.72 5.22
N PRO A 35 11.73 17.86 4.62
CA PRO A 35 12.08 19.06 3.84
C PRO A 35 11.15 19.33 2.64
N VAL A 36 10.64 18.28 1.99
CA VAL A 36 9.74 18.42 0.84
C VAL A 36 8.36 18.87 1.30
N ALA A 37 7.86 18.29 2.40
CA ALA A 37 6.61 18.71 3.01
C ALA A 37 6.66 20.17 3.47
N GLN A 38 7.78 20.58 4.10
CA GLN A 38 8.03 21.96 4.51
C GLN A 38 8.03 22.93 3.33
N HIS A 39 8.78 22.59 2.27
CA HIS A 39 8.85 23.43 1.08
C HIS A 39 7.47 23.62 0.42
N ALA A 40 6.63 22.59 0.44
CA ALA A 40 5.28 22.64 -0.10
C ALA A 40 4.21 23.18 0.87
N GLY A 41 4.57 23.50 2.12
CA GLY A 41 3.64 24.02 3.13
C GLY A 41 2.56 23.02 3.57
N VAL A 42 2.85 21.71 3.55
CA VAL A 42 1.90 20.65 3.95
C VAL A 42 2.42 19.85 5.14
N SER A 43 1.52 19.20 5.88
CA SER A 43 1.88 18.44 7.10
C SER A 43 2.64 17.14 6.82
N HIS A 44 2.34 16.48 5.69
CA HIS A 44 2.93 15.20 5.31
C HIS A 44 3.44 15.28 3.86
N LYS A 45 4.63 14.72 3.60
CA LYS A 45 5.23 14.68 2.25
C LYS A 45 4.29 14.07 1.21
N ILE A 46 3.49 13.09 1.62
CA ILE A 46 2.54 12.39 0.77
C ILE A 46 1.40 13.30 0.23
N LEU A 47 1.19 14.46 0.84
CA LEU A 47 0.22 15.48 0.41
C LEU A 47 0.80 16.47 -0.60
N VAL A 48 2.12 16.46 -0.81
CA VAL A 48 2.79 17.35 -1.75
C VAL A 48 2.20 17.13 -3.16
N PRO A 49 1.74 18.19 -3.84
CA PRO A 49 1.18 18.04 -5.18
C PRO A 49 2.30 17.85 -6.21
N ILE A 50 2.18 16.79 -7.01
CA ILE A 50 3.02 16.54 -8.18
C ILE A 50 2.16 16.75 -9.42
N VAL A 51 2.45 17.83 -10.16
CA VAL A 51 1.61 18.29 -11.27
C VAL A 51 0.14 18.43 -10.83
N GLY A 52 -0.09 19.10 -9.70
CA GLY A 52 -1.42 19.36 -9.14
C GLY A 52 -2.11 18.20 -8.43
N VAL A 53 -1.53 17.00 -8.39
CA VAL A 53 -2.13 15.82 -7.73
C VAL A 53 -1.28 15.38 -6.54
N PRO A 54 -1.85 15.22 -5.33
CA PRO A 54 -1.10 14.73 -4.16
C PRO A 54 -0.39 13.40 -4.43
N MET A 55 0.83 13.20 -3.91
CA MET A 55 1.62 11.97 -4.12
C MET A 55 0.82 10.71 -3.78
N ILE A 56 0.13 10.69 -2.64
CA ILE A 56 -0.68 9.54 -2.21
C ILE A 56 -1.80 9.20 -3.18
N VAL A 57 -2.45 10.20 -3.77
CA VAL A 57 -3.52 9.99 -4.76
C VAL A 57 -2.95 9.35 -6.02
N ARG A 58 -1.79 9.81 -6.49
CA ARG A 58 -1.08 9.17 -7.63
C ARG A 58 -0.76 7.71 -7.35
N VAL A 59 -0.23 7.41 -6.17
CA VAL A 59 0.11 6.04 -5.77
C VAL A 59 -1.13 5.16 -5.68
N VAL A 60 -2.20 5.63 -5.05
CA VAL A 60 -3.47 4.88 -4.97
C VAL A 60 -4.03 4.60 -6.37
N ARG A 61 -4.01 5.57 -7.30
CA ARG A 61 -4.43 5.36 -8.69
C ARG A 61 -3.63 4.24 -9.36
N SER A 62 -2.31 4.26 -9.26
CA SER A 62 -1.45 3.21 -9.83
C SER A 62 -1.74 1.84 -9.21
N LEU A 63 -1.85 1.75 -7.89
CA LEU A 63 -2.18 0.48 -7.23
C LEU A 63 -3.56 -0.05 -7.62
N ARG A 64 -4.55 0.84 -7.81
CA ARG A 64 -5.91 0.46 -8.23
C ARG A 64 -5.99 -0.03 -9.67
N ALA A 65 -5.04 0.32 -10.52
CA ALA A 65 -4.97 -0.16 -11.90
C ALA A 65 -4.43 -1.59 -12.01
N VAL A 66 -3.87 -2.16 -10.93
CA VAL A 66 -3.35 -3.54 -10.90
C VAL A 66 -4.49 -4.53 -10.52
N PRO A 67 -4.90 -5.45 -11.41
CA PRO A 67 -6.06 -6.33 -11.16
C PRO A 67 -5.93 -7.24 -9.93
N SER A 68 -4.72 -7.64 -9.56
CA SER A 68 -4.46 -8.49 -8.39
C SER A 68 -4.42 -7.74 -7.06
N VAL A 69 -4.49 -6.40 -7.06
CA VAL A 69 -4.61 -5.62 -5.82
C VAL A 69 -6.04 -5.71 -5.32
N LYS A 70 -6.27 -6.58 -4.33
CA LYS A 70 -7.56 -6.78 -3.68
C LYS A 70 -7.93 -5.59 -2.78
N ARG A 71 -6.93 -5.05 -2.07
CA ARG A 71 -7.11 -4.02 -1.05
C ARG A 71 -5.85 -3.19 -0.89
N ILE A 72 -6.03 -1.91 -0.57
CA ILE A 72 -4.97 -1.03 -0.12
C ILE A 72 -5.24 -0.70 1.35
N VAL A 73 -4.24 -0.88 2.21
CA VAL A 73 -4.28 -0.45 3.61
C VAL A 73 -3.28 0.67 3.78
N MET A 74 -3.76 1.87 4.13
CA MET A 74 -2.92 3.03 4.37
C MET A 74 -2.50 3.05 5.84
N SER A 75 -1.19 2.91 6.07
CA SER A 75 -0.58 3.00 7.39
C SER A 75 -0.16 4.44 7.67
N LEU A 76 -0.82 5.08 8.62
CA LEU A 76 -0.77 6.54 8.87
C LEU A 76 -0.62 6.81 10.37
N ASP A 77 0.15 7.84 10.73
CA ASP A 77 0.20 8.35 12.11
C ASP A 77 -0.95 9.33 12.41
N ASP A 78 -1.53 9.95 11.38
CA ASP A 78 -2.69 10.83 11.49
C ASP A 78 -3.70 10.53 10.37
N PRO A 79 -4.79 9.79 10.67
CA PRO A 79 -5.84 9.50 9.70
C PRO A 79 -6.59 10.73 9.16
N THR A 80 -6.64 11.83 9.92
CA THR A 80 -7.45 13.02 9.56
C THR A 80 -6.96 13.72 8.30
N ILE A 81 -5.70 13.48 7.91
CA ILE A 81 -5.12 14.03 6.67
C ILE A 81 -5.85 13.56 5.40
N LEU A 82 -6.64 12.49 5.50
CA LEU A 82 -7.42 11.96 4.38
C LEU A 82 -8.69 12.76 4.11
N ASP A 83 -9.17 13.57 5.06
CA ASP A 83 -10.43 14.31 4.94
C ASP A 83 -10.42 15.30 3.76
N GLY A 84 -9.24 15.88 3.50
CA GLY A 84 -8.99 16.78 2.37
C GLY A 84 -8.82 16.08 1.01
N LEU A 85 -8.72 14.74 0.97
CA LEU A 85 -8.48 13.97 -0.24
C LEU A 85 -9.80 13.44 -0.81
N VAL A 86 -10.57 14.34 -1.45
CA VAL A 86 -11.92 14.07 -1.98
C VAL A 86 -11.98 12.80 -2.83
N GLU A 87 -10.96 12.52 -3.64
CA GLU A 87 -10.90 11.34 -4.50
C GLU A 87 -10.77 10.01 -3.74
N LEU A 88 -10.12 10.02 -2.57
CA LEU A 88 -9.96 8.80 -1.78
C LEU A 88 -11.21 8.44 -0.98
N ARG A 89 -12.07 9.43 -0.70
CA ARG A 89 -13.29 9.26 0.08
C ARG A 89 -14.20 8.11 -0.38
N PRO A 90 -14.63 8.02 -1.66
CA PRO A 90 -15.45 6.90 -2.10
C PRO A 90 -14.73 5.54 -2.00
N LEU A 91 -13.40 5.51 -2.13
CA LEU A 91 -12.63 4.27 -1.98
C LEU A 91 -12.55 3.81 -0.53
N ILE A 92 -12.50 4.76 0.41
CA ILE A 92 -12.53 4.50 1.84
C ILE A 92 -13.93 4.03 2.25
N GLU A 93 -14.99 4.71 1.80
CA GLU A 93 -16.39 4.34 2.06
C GLU A 93 -16.71 2.94 1.51
N ALA A 94 -16.20 2.59 0.33
CA ALA A 94 -16.34 1.26 -0.26
C ALA A 94 -15.45 0.19 0.40
N GLY A 95 -14.58 0.56 1.35
CA GLY A 95 -13.65 -0.36 2.03
C GLY A 95 -12.54 -0.92 1.14
N VAL A 96 -12.38 -0.37 -0.07
CA VAL A 96 -11.30 -0.67 -1.03
C VAL A 96 -9.97 -0.17 -0.49
N VAL A 97 -9.99 1.03 0.08
CA VAL A 97 -8.90 1.59 0.86
C VAL A 97 -9.29 1.53 2.33
N ARG A 98 -8.44 0.93 3.16
CA ARG A 98 -8.63 0.89 4.62
C ARG A 98 -7.55 1.70 5.30
N VAL A 99 -7.85 2.20 6.49
CA VAL A 99 -6.88 2.91 7.30
C VAL A 99 -6.37 1.99 8.41
N HIS A 100 -5.06 1.97 8.58
CA HIS A 100 -4.39 1.44 9.76
C HIS A 100 -3.70 2.61 10.45
N HIS A 101 -4.24 3.03 11.59
CA HIS A 101 -3.59 4.04 12.42
C HIS A 101 -2.43 3.37 13.15
N THR A 102 -1.20 3.79 12.85
CA THR A 102 0.02 3.24 13.46
C THR A 102 0.67 4.26 14.39
N GLN A 103 1.26 3.75 15.47
CA GLN A 103 2.11 4.52 16.39
C GLN A 103 3.56 4.04 16.30
N GLY A 104 3.91 3.30 15.25
CA GLY A 104 5.26 2.79 15.02
C GLY A 104 6.26 3.94 14.88
N ARG A 105 7.41 3.81 15.53
CA ARG A 105 8.50 4.78 15.49
C ARG A 105 9.35 4.66 14.23
N SER A 106 9.10 3.62 13.43
CA SER A 106 9.77 3.36 12.16
C SER A 106 8.82 2.71 11.14
N PRO A 107 9.17 2.75 9.84
CA PRO A 107 8.47 1.99 8.81
C PRO A 107 8.31 0.51 9.14
N SER A 108 9.39 -0.16 9.57
CA SER A 108 9.38 -1.59 9.89
C SER A 108 8.51 -1.92 11.11
N GLU A 109 8.51 -1.05 12.12
CA GLU A 109 7.61 -1.21 13.28
C GLU A 109 6.14 -1.03 12.89
N SER A 110 5.85 -0.10 11.98
CA SER A 110 4.50 0.10 11.45
C SER A 110 4.02 -1.12 10.64
N VAL A 111 4.92 -1.73 9.85
CA VAL A 111 4.65 -2.98 9.14
C VAL A 111 4.37 -4.12 10.14
N LEU A 112 5.22 -4.24 11.17
CA LEU A 112 5.06 -5.28 12.19
C LEU A 112 3.73 -5.14 12.94
N GLN A 113 3.37 -3.92 13.38
CA GLN A 113 2.10 -3.63 14.06
C GLN A 113 0.90 -4.02 13.19
N TYR A 114 0.90 -3.64 11.91
CA TYR A 114 -0.15 -4.05 10.99
C TYR A 114 -0.20 -5.58 10.86
N PHE A 115 0.96 -6.20 10.56
CA PHE A 115 1.04 -7.62 10.25
C PHE A 115 0.59 -8.50 11.43
N THR A 116 0.99 -8.17 12.66
CA THR A 116 0.59 -8.91 13.87
C THR A 116 -0.85 -8.66 14.30
N SER A 117 -1.47 -7.56 13.85
CA SER A 117 -2.89 -7.28 14.11
C SER A 117 -3.86 -8.03 13.21
N GLN A 118 -3.38 -8.65 12.11
CA GLN A 118 -4.25 -9.37 11.18
C GLN A 118 -4.54 -10.80 11.70
N PRO A 119 -5.80 -11.25 11.69
CA PRO A 119 -6.16 -12.60 12.13
C PRO A 119 -5.64 -13.68 11.19
N GLU A 120 -5.49 -13.36 9.90
CA GLU A 120 -4.96 -14.24 8.87
C GLU A 120 -3.90 -13.49 8.06
N HIS A 121 -2.84 -14.19 7.67
CA HIS A 121 -1.76 -13.62 6.87
C HIS A 121 -2.00 -13.90 5.39
N GLU A 122 -2.56 -12.93 4.67
CA GLU A 122 -2.62 -12.93 3.19
C GLU A 122 -1.31 -12.38 2.60
N PRO A 123 -0.98 -12.71 1.33
CA PRO A 123 0.16 -12.09 0.64
C PRO A 123 0.11 -10.56 0.74
N LEU A 124 1.21 -9.98 1.21
CA LEU A 124 1.34 -8.56 1.52
C LEU A 124 2.47 -7.94 0.72
N ILE A 125 2.16 -6.90 -0.06
CA ILE A 125 3.16 -6.01 -0.63
C ILE A 125 3.24 -4.75 0.25
N VAL A 126 4.44 -4.36 0.63
CA VAL A 126 4.68 -3.10 1.35
C VAL A 126 5.31 -2.11 0.37
N THR A 127 4.73 -0.91 0.29
CA THR A 127 5.30 0.21 -0.48
C THR A 127 5.03 1.53 0.24
N THR A 128 5.57 2.64 -0.24
CA THR A 128 5.43 3.96 0.36
C THR A 128 4.59 4.90 -0.50
N ALA A 129 3.86 5.83 0.13
CA ALA A 129 3.02 6.80 -0.56
C ALA A 129 3.79 8.01 -1.11
N ASP A 130 5.08 8.13 -0.83
CA ASP A 130 5.95 9.23 -1.29
C ASP A 130 6.72 8.91 -2.58
N HIS A 131 6.28 7.89 -3.32
CA HIS A 131 6.78 7.49 -4.64
C HIS A 131 5.78 7.85 -5.76
N PRO A 132 5.58 9.14 -6.09
CA PRO A 132 4.55 9.60 -7.03
C PRO A 132 4.74 9.14 -8.49
N LEU A 133 5.88 8.51 -8.79
CA LEU A 133 6.21 7.94 -10.10
C LEU A 133 5.95 6.42 -10.18
N LEU A 134 5.40 5.80 -9.13
CA LEU A 134 4.99 4.40 -9.17
C LEU A 134 3.97 4.19 -10.30
N THR A 135 4.19 3.18 -11.13
CA THR A 135 3.31 2.80 -12.24
C THR A 135 2.77 1.39 -12.04
N SER A 136 1.59 1.13 -12.60
CA SER A 136 0.89 -0.16 -12.63
C SER A 136 1.35 -1.07 -13.76
#